data_AF-A0A0P6WMJ5-F1
#
_entry.id   AF-A0A0P6WMJ5-F1
#
_cell.length_a   1.000
_cell.length_b   1.000
_cell.length_c   1.000
_cell.angle_alpha   90.00
_cell.angle_beta   90.00
_cell.angle_gamma   90.00
#
_symmetry.space_group_name_H-M   'P 1'
#
loop_
_entity.id
_entity.type
_entity.pdbx_description
1 polymer ?
#
loop_
_entity_poly.entity_id
_entity_poly.type
_entity_poly.pdbx_seq_one_letter_code
_entity_poly.pdbx_strand_id
1 'polypeptide(L)'
;MVDPIRVNAVQSQTTQSGSQATSRVQSGGSSFADTLAQAQGVRFSNHAQKRLDDRAINLPEDGLQRLNNAVEKAKARGGKESLILMDDLAFIVNVKDRVVVTTMDAKQRGEGVFTQIDSVVFADKAEGSAKTADNQ
;
A
#
# COMPACT_ATOMS: atom_id res chain seq x y z
N MET A 1 19.94 -17.97 76.38
CA MET A 1 18.73 -17.11 76.37
C MET A 1 18.20 -17.17 74.95
N VAL A 2 17.04 -17.80 74.78
CA VAL A 2 16.39 -18.08 73.49
C VAL A 2 15.12 -17.23 73.46
N ASP A 3 14.98 -16.39 72.44
CA ASP A 3 13.69 -15.76 72.12
C ASP A 3 13.20 -16.31 70.77
N PRO A 4 12.04 -16.99 70.72
CA PRO A 4 11.51 -17.54 69.49
C PRO A 4 10.88 -16.47 68.59
N ILE A 5 11.09 -16.64 67.28
CA ILE A 5 10.45 -15.86 66.21
C ILE A 5 8.93 -15.96 66.32
N ARG A 6 8.27 -14.81 66.46
CA ARG A 6 6.82 -14.68 66.44
C ARG A 6 6.31 -14.68 65.00
N VAL A 7 5.52 -15.70 64.70
CA VAL A 7 4.75 -15.86 63.45
C VAL A 7 3.53 -14.96 63.54
N ASN A 8 3.39 -13.98 62.64
CA ASN A 8 2.13 -13.24 62.51
C ASN A 8 1.30 -13.85 61.38
N ALA A 9 0.13 -14.34 61.79
CA ALA A 9 -0.83 -15.06 60.96
C ALA A 9 -1.38 -14.19 59.84
N VAL A 10 -1.59 -14.85 58.70
CA VAL A 10 -2.31 -14.34 57.53
C VAL A 10 -3.75 -14.06 57.94
N GLN A 11 -4.19 -12.80 57.84
CA GLN A 11 -5.61 -12.46 57.90
C GLN A 11 -6.06 -11.95 56.54
N SER A 12 -6.93 -12.74 55.92
CA SER A 12 -7.68 -12.44 54.72
C SER A 12 -8.76 -11.40 55.03
N GLN A 13 -8.78 -10.29 54.29
CA GLN A 13 -9.95 -9.40 54.20
C GLN A 13 -10.32 -9.14 52.73
N THR A 14 -11.31 -9.93 52.30
CA THR A 14 -12.51 -9.59 51.52
C THR A 14 -12.58 -8.25 50.77
N THR A 15 -12.69 -8.40 49.44
CA THR A 15 -13.61 -7.72 48.50
C THR A 15 -14.03 -6.27 48.81
N GLN A 16 -13.47 -5.34 48.03
CA GLN A 16 -14.21 -4.14 47.62
C GLN A 16 -14.15 -3.98 46.10
N SER A 17 -15.31 -4.21 45.50
CA SER A 17 -15.66 -3.87 44.14
C SER A 17 -15.49 -2.37 43.94
N GLY A 18 -14.39 -1.98 43.31
CA GLY A 18 -14.23 -0.68 42.67
C GLY A 18 -14.11 -0.93 41.18
N SER A 19 -15.14 -0.58 40.43
CA SER A 19 -15.13 -0.51 38.97
C SER A 19 -14.12 0.55 38.53
N GLN A 20 -12.82 0.23 38.57
CA GLN A 20 -11.83 0.99 37.86
C GLN A 20 -12.03 0.66 36.39
N ALA A 21 -12.76 1.55 35.72
CA ALA A 21 -12.74 1.69 34.29
C ALA A 21 -11.26 1.67 33.89
N THR A 22 -10.82 0.55 33.30
CA THR A 22 -9.60 0.49 32.54
C THR A 22 -9.76 1.54 31.45
N SER A 23 -9.18 2.71 31.70
CA SER A 23 -8.87 3.68 30.67
C SER A 23 -7.97 2.95 29.69
N ARG A 24 -8.61 2.32 28.71
CA ARG A 24 -7.96 1.76 27.54
C ARG A 24 -7.21 2.92 26.95
N VAL A 25 -5.91 2.96 27.18
CA VAL A 25 -4.99 3.82 26.44
C VAL A 25 -5.21 3.43 24.99
N GLN A 26 -6.09 4.17 24.30
CA GLN A 26 -6.16 4.16 22.85
C GLN A 26 -4.87 4.82 22.42
N SER A 27 -3.82 4.02 22.37
CA SER A 27 -2.61 4.34 21.64
C SER A 27 -3.07 4.68 20.23
N GLY A 28 -3.06 5.95 19.86
CA GLY A 28 -3.47 6.47 18.56
C GLY A 28 -2.54 6.07 17.42
N GLY A 29 -1.93 4.88 17.50
CA GLY A 29 -1.17 4.26 16.43
C GLY A 29 -2.08 3.47 15.53
N SER A 30 -1.80 3.49 14.23
CA SER A 30 -2.38 2.57 13.25
C SER A 30 -2.29 1.13 13.74
N SER A 31 -3.34 0.34 13.56
CA SER A 31 -3.31 -1.07 13.95
C SER A 31 -2.30 -1.84 13.08
N PHE A 32 -1.82 -2.99 13.56
CA PHE A 32 -0.96 -3.85 12.76
C PHE A 32 -1.61 -4.24 11.41
N ALA A 33 -2.94 -4.42 11.40
CA ALA A 33 -3.67 -4.70 10.18
C ALA A 33 -3.59 -3.54 9.17
N ASP A 34 -3.67 -2.29 9.64
CA ASP A 34 -3.53 -1.10 8.80
C ASP A 34 -2.11 -0.98 8.23
N THR A 35 -1.10 -1.19 9.07
CA THR A 35 0.31 -1.17 8.63
C THR A 35 0.59 -2.27 7.61
N LEU A 36 0.02 -3.47 7.80
CA LEU A 36 0.17 -4.57 6.86
C LEU A 36 -0.54 -4.28 5.53
N ALA A 37 -1.74 -3.69 5.57
CA ALA A 37 -2.47 -3.29 4.37
C ALA A 37 -1.68 -2.24 3.57
N GLN A 38 -1.09 -1.24 4.23
CA GLN A 38 -0.22 -0.25 3.60
C GLN A 38 1.05 -0.90 3.01
N ALA A 39 1.61 -1.90 3.69
CA ALA A 39 2.81 -2.59 3.21
C ALA A 39 2.57 -3.43 1.94
N GLN A 40 1.32 -3.80 1.65
CA GLN A 40 0.94 -4.59 0.48
C GLN A 40 0.73 -3.76 -0.79
N GLY A 41 0.55 -2.45 -0.68
CA GLY A 41 0.38 -1.56 -1.83
C GLY A 41 1.67 -1.35 -2.64
N VAL A 42 1.51 -0.86 -3.87
CA VAL A 42 2.62 -0.39 -4.70
C VAL A 42 3.35 0.77 -4.03
N ARG A 43 4.68 0.69 -4.04
CA ARG A 43 5.59 1.70 -3.48
C ARG A 43 6.29 2.46 -4.59
N PHE A 44 6.73 3.67 -4.32
CA PHE A 44 7.46 4.50 -5.28
C PHE A 44 8.91 4.65 -4.85
N SER A 45 9.84 4.45 -5.77
CA SER A 45 11.26 4.77 -5.55
C SER A 45 11.46 6.28 -5.47
N ASN A 46 12.62 6.72 -4.96
CA ASN A 46 12.98 8.14 -4.96
C ASN A 46 12.98 8.75 -6.39
N HIS A 47 13.37 7.96 -7.40
CA HIS A 47 13.32 8.41 -8.79
C HIS A 47 11.88 8.61 -9.25
N ALA A 48 10.98 7.67 -8.94
CA ALA A 48 9.58 7.77 -9.33
C ALA A 48 8.87 8.94 -8.61
N GLN A 49 9.11 9.13 -7.32
CA GLN A 49 8.57 10.25 -6.55
C GLN A 49 9.03 11.60 -7.13
N LYS A 50 10.35 11.76 -7.32
CA LYS A 50 10.89 12.98 -7.93
C LYS A 50 10.30 13.26 -9.31
N ARG A 51 10.05 12.22 -10.12
CA ARG A 51 9.42 12.38 -11.44
C ARG A 51 7.96 12.77 -11.38
N LEU A 52 7.21 12.29 -10.38
CA LEU A 52 5.83 12.72 -10.14
C LEU A 52 5.81 14.20 -9.74
N ASP A 53 6.70 14.60 -8.83
CA ASP A 53 6.81 15.97 -8.33
C ASP A 53 7.27 16.95 -9.43
N ASP A 54 8.36 16.64 -10.13
CA ASP A 54 8.95 17.48 -11.20
C ASP A 54 7.93 17.78 -12.33
N ARG A 55 6.96 16.87 -12.53
CA ARG A 55 5.95 16.97 -13.58
C ARG A 55 4.56 17.36 -13.05
N ALA A 56 4.43 17.62 -11.75
CA ALA A 56 3.17 17.89 -11.08
C ALA A 56 2.09 16.83 -11.40
N ILE A 57 2.50 15.57 -11.53
CA ILE A 57 1.59 14.46 -11.80
C ILE A 57 0.92 14.08 -10.48
N ASN A 58 -0.37 14.37 -10.38
CA ASN A 58 -1.18 13.89 -9.27
C ASN A 58 -1.69 12.48 -9.57
N LEU A 59 -1.41 11.52 -8.68
CA LEU A 59 -1.91 10.16 -8.78
C LEU A 59 -3.06 9.97 -7.77
N PRO A 60 -4.33 10.17 -8.18
CA PRO A 60 -5.46 10.02 -7.28
C PRO A 60 -5.62 8.56 -6.85
N GLU A 61 -6.43 8.32 -5.81
CA GLU A 61 -6.65 6.98 -5.25
C GLU A 61 -7.11 5.96 -6.31
N ASP A 62 -7.99 6.35 -7.23
CA ASP A 62 -8.42 5.52 -8.38
C ASP A 62 -7.22 5.10 -9.26
N GLY A 63 -6.32 6.04 -9.55
CA GLY A 63 -5.08 5.76 -10.29
C GLY A 63 -4.17 4.80 -9.54
N LEU A 64 -4.05 4.95 -8.22
CA LEU A 64 -3.27 4.03 -7.39
C LEU A 64 -3.89 2.62 -7.37
N GLN A 65 -5.22 2.51 -7.29
CA GLN A 65 -5.91 1.22 -7.37
C GLN A 65 -5.73 0.54 -8.74
N ARG A 66 -5.85 1.30 -9.83
CA ARG A 66 -5.59 0.82 -11.20
C ARG A 66 -4.15 0.32 -11.35
N LEU A 67 -3.18 1.07 -10.82
CA LEU A 67 -1.78 0.67 -10.82
C LEU A 67 -1.55 -0.62 -10.03
N ASN A 68 -2.10 -0.74 -8.81
CA ASN A 68 -2.02 -1.98 -8.02
C ASN A 68 -2.59 -3.17 -8.80
N ASN A 69 -3.78 -3.02 -9.41
CA ASN A 69 -4.40 -4.06 -10.22
C ASN A 69 -3.54 -4.45 -11.43
N ALA A 70 -2.91 -3.48 -12.09
CA ALA A 70 -2.02 -3.75 -13.20
C ALA A 70 -0.75 -4.51 -12.77
N VAL A 71 -0.20 -4.19 -11.61
CA VAL A 71 0.92 -4.94 -11.01
C VAL A 71 0.51 -6.39 -10.70
N GLU A 72 -0.69 -6.61 -10.13
CA GLU A 72 -1.19 -7.98 -9.91
C GLU A 72 -1.40 -8.74 -11.22
N LYS A 73 -1.92 -8.10 -12.27
CA LYS A 73 -2.05 -8.72 -13.60
C LYS A 73 -0.69 -9.12 -14.18
N ALA A 74 0.32 -8.25 -14.06
CA ALA A 74 1.68 -8.56 -14.49
C ALA A 74 2.25 -9.75 -13.71
N LYS A 75 2.09 -9.73 -12.38
CA LYS A 75 2.56 -10.78 -11.47
C LYS A 75 1.94 -12.13 -11.80
N ALA A 76 0.62 -12.17 -12.02
CA ALA A 76 -0.10 -13.39 -12.37
C ALA A 76 0.39 -14.04 -13.67
N ARG A 77 1.00 -13.26 -14.57
CA ARG A 77 1.58 -13.73 -15.83
C ARG A 77 3.10 -13.96 -15.75
N GLY A 78 3.69 -13.82 -14.57
CA GLY A 78 5.12 -14.02 -14.36
C GLY A 78 6.01 -12.84 -14.73
N GLY A 79 5.43 -11.65 -14.94
CA GLY A 79 6.20 -10.43 -15.16
C GLY A 79 7.05 -10.05 -13.95
N LYS A 80 8.28 -9.62 -14.19
CA LYS A 80 9.24 -9.18 -13.16
C LYS A 80 9.52 -7.69 -13.31
N GLU A 81 9.80 -7.25 -14.53
CA GLU A 81 10.01 -5.84 -14.90
C GLU A 81 8.98 -5.45 -15.95
N SER A 82 7.99 -4.66 -15.52
CA SER A 82 6.83 -4.35 -16.35
C SER A 82 6.74 -2.89 -16.70
N LEU A 83 6.34 -2.62 -17.95
CA LEU A 83 5.84 -1.32 -18.37
C LEU A 83 4.33 -1.28 -18.19
N ILE A 84 3.84 -0.41 -17.31
CA ILE A 84 2.42 -0.21 -17.10
C ILE A 84 2.02 1.11 -17.76
N LEU A 85 1.09 1.03 -18.71
CA LEU A 85 0.53 2.17 -19.41
C LEU A 85 -0.83 2.51 -18.78
N MET A 86 -0.97 3.75 -18.31
CA MET A 86 -2.18 4.23 -17.67
C MET A 86 -2.49 5.64 -18.15
N ASP A 87 -3.56 5.79 -18.94
CA ASP A 87 -3.92 7.06 -19.56
C ASP A 87 -2.73 7.62 -20.37
N ASP A 88 -2.26 8.82 -20.04
CA ASP A 88 -1.07 9.44 -20.64
C ASP A 88 0.22 9.15 -19.83
N LEU A 89 0.22 8.21 -18.89
CA LEU A 89 1.37 7.89 -18.05
C LEU A 89 1.92 6.50 -18.33
N ALA A 90 3.23 6.37 -18.17
CA ALA A 90 3.92 5.10 -18.21
C ALA A 90 4.77 4.91 -16.94
N PHE A 91 4.63 3.74 -16.33
CA PHE A 91 5.33 3.37 -15.11
C PHE A 91 6.19 2.15 -15.39
N ILE A 92 7.47 2.21 -15.03
CA ILE A 92 8.32 1.02 -15.00
C ILE A 92 8.29 0.50 -13.57
N VAL A 93 7.87 -0.75 -13.41
CA VAL A 93 7.62 -1.35 -12.11
C VAL A 93 8.36 -2.66 -11.99
N ASN A 94 9.12 -2.80 -10.90
CA ASN A 94 9.55 -4.09 -10.42
C ASN A 94 8.36 -4.76 -9.73
N VAL A 95 7.77 -5.75 -10.41
CA VAL A 95 6.54 -6.43 -9.98
C VAL A 95 6.78 -7.31 -8.77
N LYS A 96 7.97 -7.91 -8.67
CA LYS A 96 8.34 -8.77 -7.54
C LYS A 96 8.31 -7.99 -6.22
N ASP A 97 8.92 -6.81 -6.23
CA ASP A 97 9.04 -5.96 -5.04
C ASP A 97 7.90 -4.94 -4.93
N ARG A 98 7.02 -4.86 -5.94
CA ARG A 98 5.92 -3.88 -6.06
C ARG A 98 6.42 -2.44 -5.97
N VAL A 99 7.58 -2.17 -6.58
CA VAL A 99 8.22 -0.84 -6.56
C VAL A 99 8.18 -0.21 -7.95
N VAL A 100 7.58 0.97 -8.04
CA VAL A 100 7.69 1.84 -9.22
C VAL A 100 9.10 2.42 -9.24
N VAL A 101 9.87 2.02 -10.25
CA VAL A 101 11.24 2.48 -10.45
C VAL A 101 11.24 3.88 -11.04
N THR A 102 10.40 4.14 -12.05
CA THR A 102 10.29 5.46 -12.69
C THR A 102 8.88 5.72 -13.23
N THR A 103 8.56 7.00 -13.38
CA THR A 103 7.32 7.49 -13.99
C THR A 103 7.68 8.43 -15.15
N MET A 104 6.92 8.35 -16.23
CA MET A 104 7.07 9.21 -17.38
C MET A 104 5.73 9.49 -18.06
N ASP A 105 5.67 10.61 -18.78
CA ASP A 105 4.54 10.96 -19.63
C ASP A 105 4.68 10.23 -20.98
N ALA A 106 3.63 9.52 -21.38
CA ALA A 106 3.50 8.86 -22.67
C ALA A 106 3.52 9.85 -23.85
N LYS A 107 3.42 11.15 -23.63
CA LYS A 107 3.61 12.18 -24.67
C LYS A 107 5.05 12.70 -24.74
N GLN A 108 5.86 12.49 -23.69
CA GLN A 108 7.25 13.00 -23.61
C GLN A 108 8.31 11.89 -23.49
N ARG A 109 8.00 10.69 -23.99
CA ARG A 109 8.83 9.48 -23.88
C ARG A 109 10.01 9.39 -24.88
N GLY A 110 10.38 10.49 -25.53
CA GLY A 110 11.46 10.53 -26.52
C GLY A 110 11.19 9.55 -27.68
N GLU A 111 12.14 8.66 -27.96
CA GLU A 111 11.99 7.60 -28.97
C GLU A 111 11.00 6.50 -28.56
N GLY A 112 10.55 6.47 -27.30
CA GLY A 112 9.58 5.48 -26.81
C GLY A 112 10.12 4.06 -26.74
N VAL A 113 11.44 3.87 -26.78
CA VAL A 113 12.09 2.55 -26.68
C VAL A 113 12.39 2.23 -25.22
N PHE A 114 11.80 1.14 -24.74
CA PHE A 114 12.03 0.61 -23.40
C PHE A 114 12.69 -0.76 -23.51
N THR A 115 13.79 -0.95 -22.79
CA THR A 115 14.52 -2.21 -22.74
C THR A 115 14.36 -2.83 -21.36
N GLN A 116 14.75 -4.11 -21.23
CA GLN A 116 14.70 -4.84 -19.97
C GLN A 116 13.27 -4.94 -19.40
N ILE A 117 12.25 -4.85 -20.27
CA ILE A 117 10.85 -5.07 -19.95
C ILE A 117 10.45 -6.46 -20.41
N ASP A 118 9.88 -7.26 -19.52
CA ASP A 118 9.39 -8.60 -19.83
C ASP A 118 7.87 -8.66 -20.04
N SER A 119 7.17 -7.59 -19.69
CA SER A 119 5.72 -7.53 -19.76
C SER A 119 5.20 -6.11 -19.89
N VAL A 120 4.11 -5.95 -20.63
CA VAL A 120 3.39 -4.67 -20.77
C VAL A 120 1.96 -4.87 -20.31
N VAL A 121 1.47 -3.95 -19.47
CA VAL A 121 0.09 -4.00 -18.95
C VAL A 121 -0.60 -2.67 -19.20
N PHE A 122 -1.80 -2.74 -19.78
CA PHE A 122 -2.71 -1.60 -19.90
C PHE A 122 -3.57 -1.53 -18.64
N ALA A 123 -3.48 -0.40 -17.94
CA ALA A 123 -4.23 -0.10 -16.74
C ALA A 123 -5.40 0.81 -17.09
N ASP A 124 -6.33 0.36 -17.92
CA ASP A 124 -7.48 1.17 -18.34
C ASP A 124 -8.42 1.44 -17.16
N LYS A 125 -9.18 2.54 -17.26
CA LYS A 125 -10.32 2.76 -16.39
C LYS A 125 -11.33 1.64 -16.67
N ALA A 126 -12.03 1.14 -15.66
CA ALA A 126 -13.10 0.18 -15.88
C ALA A 126 -14.22 0.87 -16.68
N GLU A 127 -14.16 0.76 -18.00
CA GLU A 127 -15.16 1.26 -18.94
C GLU A 127 -16.45 0.44 -18.76
N GLY A 128 -17.31 0.88 -17.86
CA GLY A 128 -18.71 0.53 -17.90
C GLY A 128 -19.43 1.45 -18.87
N SER A 129 -19.86 0.90 -20.02
CA SER A 129 -21.04 1.38 -20.77
C SER A 129 -20.88 2.57 -21.73
N ALA A 130 -19.90 2.56 -22.64
CA ALA A 130 -19.97 3.36 -23.87
C ALA A 130 -20.24 2.46 -25.09
N LYS A 131 -21.34 1.70 -25.04
CA LYS A 131 -21.91 1.01 -26.21
C LYS A 131 -23.36 1.47 -26.42
N THR A 132 -23.52 2.78 -26.65
CA THR A 132 -24.76 3.37 -27.16
C THR A 132 -24.41 4.53 -28.08
N ALA A 133 -24.25 4.24 -29.38
CA ALA A 133 -24.50 5.16 -30.50
C ALA A 133 -23.96 4.53 -31.79
N ASP A 134 -24.53 3.41 -32.21
CA ASP A 134 -24.61 3.08 -33.63
C ASP A 134 -26.05 2.66 -33.90
N ASN A 135 -26.89 3.66 -34.10
CA ASN A 135 -28.21 3.53 -34.73
C ASN A 135 -28.63 4.92 -35.24
N GLN A 136 -28.09 5.30 -36.40
CA GLN A 136 -28.77 6.15 -37.36
C GLN A 136 -28.64 5.52 -38.74
#